data_AF-A0AAW2IZI2-F1
#
_entry.id   AF-A0AAW2IZI2-F1
#
_cell.length_a   1.000
_cell.length_b   1.000
_cell.length_c   1.000
_cell.angle_alpha   90.00
_cell.angle_beta   90.00
_cell.angle_gamma   90.00
#
_symmetry.space_group_name_H-M   'P 1'
#
loop_
_entity.id
_entity.type
_entity.pdbx_description
1 polymer ?
#
loop_
_entity_poly.entity_id
_entity_poly.type
_entity_poly.pdbx_seq_one_letter_code
_entity_poly.pdbx_strand_id
1 'polypeptide(L)'
;MVRDLGLPIEKIHACKNGCMLYWNDGIDMEYCKFCGDPTYKPTRDRNPLRKKSLYAILRYFSLTPRLQRLYGSPTTAEHMILHANHVMGKGSICHPFDAVV
;
A
#
# COMPACT_ATOMS: atom_id res chain seq x y z
N MET A 1 7.85 -25.03 6.63
CA MET A 1 6.40 -24.91 6.34
C MET A 1 5.94 -23.60 6.96
N VAL A 2 5.68 -22.55 6.17
CA VAL A 2 5.37 -21.22 6.73
C VAL A 2 3.89 -21.19 7.12
N ARG A 3 3.60 -21.33 8.42
CA ARG A 3 2.23 -21.54 8.92
C ARG A 3 1.51 -20.26 9.34
N ASP A 4 2.20 -19.11 9.47
CA ASP A 4 1.63 -17.87 10.00
C ASP A 4 1.92 -16.64 9.10
N LEU A 5 1.36 -16.61 7.88
CA LEU A 5 1.48 -15.48 6.93
C LEU A 5 0.13 -14.85 6.63
N GLY A 6 -0.59 -14.42 7.66
CA GLY A 6 -1.68 -13.48 7.45
C GLY A 6 -1.14 -12.23 6.74
N LEU A 7 -1.75 -11.82 5.64
CA LEU A 7 -1.50 -10.50 5.04
C LEU A 7 -2.46 -9.53 5.73
N PRO A 8 -2.03 -8.80 6.79
CA PRO A 8 -2.89 -7.84 7.45
C PRO A 8 -3.37 -6.81 6.43
N ILE A 9 -4.67 -6.51 6.48
CA ILE A 9 -5.29 -5.50 5.63
C ILE A 9 -5.45 -4.23 6.46
N GLU A 10 -4.71 -3.21 6.09
CA GLU A 10 -4.88 -1.86 6.60
C GLU A 10 -5.93 -1.13 5.78
N LYS A 11 -6.85 -0.44 6.45
CA LYS A 11 -7.89 0.37 5.78
C LYS A 11 -7.52 1.83 5.89
N ILE A 12 -7.25 2.45 4.76
CA ILE A 12 -6.87 3.86 4.65
C ILE A 12 -8.05 4.61 4.03
N HIS A 13 -8.47 5.72 4.64
CA HIS A 13 -9.55 6.51 4.05
C HIS A 13 -9.01 7.22 2.79
N ALA A 14 -9.84 7.37 1.77
CA ALA A 14 -9.46 8.01 0.53
C ALA A 14 -10.50 9.06 0.10
N CYS A 15 -10.03 10.08 -0.61
CA CYS A 15 -10.91 11.02 -1.29
C CYS A 15 -11.77 10.26 -2.32
N LYS A 16 -13.05 10.64 -2.47
CA LYS A 16 -13.97 10.07 -3.46
C LYS A 16 -13.40 10.08 -4.88
N ASN A 17 -12.68 11.15 -5.25
CA ASN A 17 -12.10 11.33 -6.58
C ASN A 17 -10.66 10.79 -6.68
N GLY A 18 -10.15 10.13 -5.64
CA GLY A 18 -8.79 9.57 -5.62
C GLY A 18 -7.67 10.61 -5.49
N CYS A 19 -7.97 11.88 -5.20
CA CYS A 19 -6.96 12.95 -5.15
C CYS A 19 -5.94 12.76 -4.01
N MET A 20 -6.34 12.14 -2.90
CA MET A 20 -5.45 11.87 -1.77
C MET A 20 -5.93 10.71 -0.90
N LEU A 21 -4.99 10.17 -0.14
CA LEU A 21 -5.23 9.31 1.00
C LEU A 21 -5.18 10.14 2.28
N TYR A 22 -6.12 9.89 3.19
CA TYR A 22 -6.11 10.47 4.53
C TYR A 22 -5.19 9.62 5.40
N TRP A 23 -3.90 9.92 5.31
CA TRP A 23 -2.82 9.20 5.97
C TRP A 23 -1.82 10.19 6.59
N ASN A 24 -1.13 9.79 7.66
CA ASN A 24 -0.23 10.64 8.45
C ASN A 24 -0.90 11.96 8.88
N ASP A 25 -0.38 13.10 8.44
CA ASP A 25 -0.89 14.44 8.78
C ASP A 25 -2.32 14.69 8.26
N GLY A 26 -2.81 13.84 7.34
CA GLY A 26 -4.15 13.92 6.78
C GLY A 26 -5.21 13.09 7.48
N ILE A 27 -4.91 12.36 8.56
CA ILE A 27 -5.84 11.40 9.18
C ILE A 27 -7.14 12.06 9.66
N ASP A 28 -7.05 13.25 10.25
CA ASP A 28 -8.20 13.96 10.84
C ASP A 28 -8.85 14.97 9.88
N MET A 29 -8.43 15.00 8.60
CA MET A 29 -9.01 15.93 7.63
C MET A 29 -10.42 15.51 7.23
N GLU A 30 -11.38 16.42 7.44
CA GLU A 30 -12.76 16.22 7.01
C GLU A 30 -13.00 16.58 5.53
N TYR A 31 -12.04 17.24 4.89
CA TYR A 31 -12.11 17.68 3.50
C TYR A 31 -10.80 17.39 2.77
N CYS A 32 -10.91 17.06 1.48
CA CYS A 32 -9.77 16.84 0.61
C CYS A 32 -9.02 18.16 0.37
N LYS A 33 -7.70 18.17 0.61
CA LYS A 33 -6.87 19.37 0.39
C LYS A 33 -6.74 19.80 -1.07
N PHE A 34 -7.09 18.93 -2.01
CA PHE A 34 -6.94 19.18 -3.45
C PHE A 34 -8.25 19.57 -4.14
N CYS A 35 -9.35 18.89 -3.82
CA CYS A 35 -10.65 19.16 -4.46
C CYS A 35 -11.70 19.76 -3.52
N GLY A 36 -11.40 19.88 -2.22
CA GLY A 36 -12.35 20.41 -1.22
C GLY A 36 -13.51 19.47 -0.88
N ASP A 37 -13.62 18.30 -1.51
CA ASP A 37 -14.72 17.38 -1.25
C ASP A 37 -14.68 16.79 0.16
N PRO A 38 -15.84 16.54 0.78
CA PRO A 38 -15.93 15.95 2.10
C PRO A 38 -15.43 14.49 2.12
N THR A 39 -14.78 14.11 3.23
CA THR A 39 -14.31 12.74 3.49
C THR A 39 -15.47 11.77 3.73
N TYR A 40 -16.54 12.25 4.36
CA TYR A 40 -17.67 11.45 4.80
C TYR A 40 -18.93 11.71 3.97
N LYS A 41 -19.70 10.65 3.72
CA LYS A 41 -21.02 10.74 3.11
C LYS A 41 -21.98 11.51 4.02
N PRO A 42 -22.88 12.33 3.47
CA PRO A 42 -23.91 13.00 4.25
C PRO A 42 -24.80 11.94 4.92
N THR A 43 -25.05 12.12 6.21
CA THR A 43 -25.99 11.28 6.98
C THR A 43 -27.26 12.07 7.25
N ARG A 44 -28.42 11.42 7.09
CA ARG A 44 -29.72 12.00 7.48
C ARG A 44 -29.94 11.95 8.98
N ASP A 45 -29.24 11.05 9.66
CA ASP A 45 -29.27 10.96 11.12
C ASP A 45 -28.49 12.10 11.74
N ARG A 46 -29.14 12.83 12.64
CA ARG A 46 -28.54 13.87 13.47
C ARG A 46 -27.88 13.33 14.73
N ASN A 47 -27.88 12.01 14.94
CA ASN A 47 -27.26 11.40 16.11
C ASN A 47 -25.72 11.54 16.00
N PRO A 48 -25.08 12.36 16.86
CA PRO A 48 -23.65 12.60 16.81
C PRO A 48 -22.82 11.37 17.17
N LEU A 49 -23.41 10.36 17.83
CA LEU A 49 -22.74 9.12 18.20
C LEU A 49 -22.67 8.09 17.06
N ARG A 50 -23.36 8.35 15.94
CA ARG A 50 -23.37 7.41 14.81
C ARG A 50 -22.06 7.50 14.04
N LYS A 51 -21.46 6.34 13.73
CA LYS A 51 -20.24 6.26 12.94
C LYS A 51 -20.45 6.86 11.54
N LYS A 52 -19.67 7.89 11.21
CA LYS A 52 -19.69 8.52 9.88
C LYS A 52 -19.27 7.50 8.80
N SER A 53 -19.98 7.50 7.68
CA SER A 53 -19.67 6.62 6.53
C SER A 53 -18.70 7.34 5.58
N LEU A 54 -17.65 6.66 5.13
CA LEU A 54 -16.67 7.22 4.20
C LEU A 54 -17.12 7.10 2.76
N TYR A 55 -16.65 8.01 1.89
CA TYR A 55 -16.84 7.86 0.45
C TYR A 55 -16.02 6.72 -0.14
N ALA A 56 -14.73 6.65 0.20
CA ALA A 56 -13.81 5.64 -0.32
C ALA A 56 -12.85 5.13 0.77
N ILE A 57 -12.48 3.86 0.66
CA ILE A 57 -11.51 3.19 1.54
C ILE A 57 -10.54 2.41 0.65
N LEU A 58 -9.26 2.75 0.75
CA LEU A 58 -8.17 1.96 0.18
C LEU A 58 -7.81 0.82 1.14
N ARG A 59 -7.63 -0.38 0.60
CA ARG A 59 -7.13 -1.54 1.36
C ARG A 59 -5.65 -1.71 1.05
N TYR A 60 -4.81 -1.37 2.01
CA TYR A 60 -3.37 -1.50 1.92
C TYR A 60 -2.92 -2.84 2.53
N PHE A 61 -2.01 -3.52 1.83
CA PHE A 61 -1.37 -4.73 2.30
C PHE A 61 0.07 -4.37 2.67
N SER A 62 0.42 -4.49 3.94
CA SER A 62 1.73 -4.08 4.43
C SER A 62 2.84 -4.82 3.68
N LEU A 63 3.86 -4.08 3.23
CA LEU A 63 4.95 -4.64 2.42
C LEU A 63 5.80 -5.63 3.21
N THR A 64 6.08 -5.35 4.48
CA THR A 64 6.95 -6.17 5.33
C THR A 64 6.54 -7.66 5.40
N PRO A 65 5.30 -8.03 5.79
CA PRO A 65 4.89 -9.43 5.83
C PRO A 65 4.89 -10.08 4.43
N ARG A 66 4.62 -9.29 3.38
CA ARG A 66 4.70 -9.76 2.00
C ARG A 66 6.13 -10.08 1.59
N LEU A 67 7.09 -9.23 1.95
CA LEU A 67 8.52 -9.46 1.70
C LEU A 67 9.01 -10.67 2.50
N GLN A 68 8.70 -10.76 3.80
CA GLN A 68 9.04 -11.92 4.62
C GLN A 68 8.54 -13.23 3.99
N ARG A 69 7.31 -13.23 3.46
CA ARG A 69 6.76 -14.37 2.73
C ARG A 69 7.56 -14.71 1.46
N LEU A 70 7.92 -13.70 0.67
CA LEU A 70 8.68 -13.90 -0.57
C LEU A 70 10.08 -14.46 -0.27
N TYR A 71 10.76 -13.93 0.74
CA TYR A 71 12.06 -14.44 1.21
C TYR A 71 11.98 -15.78 1.93
N GLY A 72 10.80 -16.19 2.40
CA GLY A 72 10.58 -17.51 3.00
C GLY A 72 10.59 -18.68 2.01
N SER A 73 10.56 -18.40 0.70
CA SER A 73 10.69 -19.41 -0.36
C SER A 73 12.11 -19.38 -0.93
N PRO A 74 12.90 -20.46 -0.84
CA PRO A 74 14.28 -20.49 -1.33
C PRO A 74 14.40 -20.10 -2.81
N THR A 75 13.52 -20.64 -3.67
CA THR A 75 13.49 -20.34 -5.11
C THR A 75 13.20 -18.87 -5.40
N THR A 76 12.28 -18.27 -4.64
CA THR A 76 11.94 -16.85 -4.78
C THR A 76 13.06 -15.97 -4.24
N ALA A 77 13.65 -16.34 -3.10
CA ALA A 77 14.73 -15.62 -2.45
C ALA A 77 15.97 -15.52 -3.36
N GLU A 78 16.33 -16.60 -4.07
CA GLU A 78 17.41 -16.62 -5.06
C GLU A 78 17.23 -15.53 -6.12
N HIS A 79 16.02 -15.41 -6.70
CA HIS A 79 15.72 -14.36 -7.67
C HIS A 79 15.73 -12.95 -7.04
N MET A 80 15.26 -12.81 -5.80
CA MET A 80 15.21 -11.52 -5.11
C MET A 80 16.58 -10.97 -4.72
N ILE A 81 17.58 -11.82 -4.46
CA ILE A 81 18.96 -11.40 -4.12
C ILE A 81 19.89 -11.34 -5.33
N LEU A 82 19.41 -11.71 -6.53
CA LEU A 82 20.19 -11.72 -7.75
C LEU A 82 20.85 -10.35 -8.01
N HIS A 83 20.13 -9.27 -7.74
CA HIS A 83 20.65 -7.90 -7.89
C HIS A 83 21.92 -7.61 -7.05
N ALA A 84 22.12 -8.30 -5.93
CA ALA A 84 23.28 -8.13 -5.06
C ALA A 84 24.41 -9.12 -5.39
N ASN A 85 24.06 -10.33 -5.83
CA ASN A 85 25.01 -11.43 -6.04
C ASN A 85 25.47 -11.58 -7.50
N HIS A 86 24.81 -10.93 -8.46
CA HIS A 86 25.14 -11.06 -9.86
C HIS A 86 26.39 -10.23 -10.20
N VAL A 87 27.51 -10.91 -10.45
CA VAL A 87 28.72 -10.28 -11.00
C VAL A 87 28.51 -10.09 -12.50
N MET A 88 28.38 -8.84 -12.93
CA MET A 88 28.26 -8.50 -14.35
C MET A 88 29.56 -8.82 -15.10
N GLY A 89 29.46 -9.57 -16.19
CA GLY A 89 30.51 -9.56 -17.21
C GLY A 89 30.56 -8.18 -17.86
N LYS A 90 31.76 -7.62 -18.08
CA LYS A 90 31.90 -6.30 -18.74
C LYS A 90 31.14 -6.30 -20.08
N GLY A 91 30.10 -5.48 -20.19
CA GLY A 91 29.42 -5.17 -21.46
C GLY A 91 28.08 -5.88 -21.73
N SER A 92 27.57 -6.72 -20.82
CA SER A 92 26.24 -7.34 -20.95
C SER A 92 25.19 -6.61 -20.11
N ILE A 93 24.02 -6.33 -20.69
CA ILE A 93 22.83 -5.81 -19.97
C ILE A 93 22.00 -7.02 -19.54
N CYS A 94 21.73 -7.17 -18.24
CA CYS A 94 20.91 -8.24 -17.68
C CYS A 94 19.54 -7.67 -17.29
N HIS A 95 18.50 -7.92 -18.10
CA HIS A 95 17.13 -7.61 -17.70
C HIS A 95 16.65 -8.63 -16.64
N PRO A 96 16.04 -8.22 -15.50
CA PRO A 96 15.48 -6.91 -15.18
C PRO A 96 16.37 -6.03 -14.29
N PHE A 97 17.64 -6.37 -14.10
CA PHE A 97 18.58 -5.67 -13.21
C PHE A 97 18.97 -4.29 -13.73
N ASP A 98 19.18 -4.16 -15.05
CA ASP A 98 19.62 -2.93 -15.72
C ASP A 98 18.48 -2.13 -16.38
N ALA A 99 17.22 -2.42 -16.02
CA ALA A 99 16.11 -1.58 -16.47
C ALA A 99 16.28 -0.19 -15.85
N VAL A 100 16.73 0.78 -16.64
CA VAL A 100 16.69 2.20 -16.30
C VAL A 100 15.22 2.55 -16.05
N VAL A 101 14.88 2.82 -14.80
CA VAL A 101 13.56 3.35 -14.40
C VAL A 101 13.47 4.82 -14.78
#